data_AF-A0A0R1XUR5-F1
#
_entry.id   AF-A0A0R1XUR5-F1
#
_cell.length_a   1.000
_cell.length_b   1.000
_cell.length_c   1.000
_cell.angle_alpha   90.00
_cell.angle_beta   90.00
_cell.angle_gamma   90.00
#
_symmetry.space_group_name_H-M   'P 1'
#
loop_
_entity.id
_entity.type
_entity.pdbx_description
1 polymer ?
#
loop_
_entity_poly.entity_id
_entity_poly.type
_entity_poly.pdbx_seq_one_letter_code
_entity_poly.pdbx_strand_id
1 'polypeptide(L)'
;MKIKRMLLLAVLLLVSFSLIAAHPDTVYGDELLSQGVSAGYNVGYDPKVGPAPFKQPNVYYDYPTVATVNGEWGANVFYGNDDNKIFDKILPVGSQWQVYGYTLRQDGWYYDVGGDMWLQADQAKVPVSDGYDALLNAIVSLGGKGLSTNDGYISILVRDEYGVHYKVGRWIYDYLDGSPMYQETLQYNVYYDGQVYAMGKAPRY
;
A
#
# COMPACT_ATOMS: atom_id res chain seq x y z
N MET A 1 -44.91 -27.50 48.54
CA MET A 1 -45.38 -27.27 47.16
C MET A 1 -44.37 -26.35 46.47
N LYS A 2 -43.66 -26.84 45.45
CA LYS A 2 -42.68 -26.07 44.66
C LYS A 2 -43.43 -25.08 43.75
N ILE A 3 -42.89 -23.88 43.55
CA ILE A 3 -42.74 -23.21 42.23
C ILE A 3 -41.63 -22.16 42.38
N LYS A 4 -40.54 -22.36 41.64
CA LYS A 4 -39.50 -21.37 41.35
C LYS A 4 -40.05 -20.34 40.36
N ARG A 5 -39.76 -19.05 40.54
CA ARG A 5 -39.71 -18.10 39.42
C ARG A 5 -38.42 -17.29 39.48
N MET A 6 -37.70 -17.36 38.36
CA MET A 6 -36.42 -16.74 38.06
C MET A 6 -36.56 -15.22 37.82
N LEU A 7 -35.53 -14.50 38.29
CA LEU A 7 -34.74 -13.46 37.61
C LEU A 7 -35.45 -12.44 36.68
N LEU A 8 -35.17 -11.15 36.90
CA LEU A 8 -34.37 -10.38 35.94
C LEU A 8 -33.66 -9.20 36.63
N LEU A 9 -32.33 -9.20 36.53
CA LEU A 9 -31.43 -8.13 36.96
C LEU A 9 -31.26 -7.18 35.76
N ALA A 10 -31.67 -5.93 35.89
CA ALA A 10 -31.45 -4.91 34.86
C ALA A 10 -30.02 -4.37 34.99
N VAL A 11 -29.14 -4.73 34.06
CA VAL A 11 -27.81 -4.13 33.92
C VAL A 11 -27.95 -2.92 32.99
N LEU A 12 -27.73 -1.72 33.54
CA LEU A 12 -27.65 -0.48 32.78
C LEU A 12 -26.31 -0.46 32.05
N LEU A 13 -26.31 -0.62 30.72
CA LEU A 13 -25.14 -0.41 29.88
C LEU A 13 -25.10 1.07 29.47
N LEU A 14 -24.17 1.84 30.04
CA LEU A 14 -23.80 3.16 29.56
C LEU A 14 -22.92 2.98 28.32
N VAL A 15 -23.49 3.22 27.13
CA VAL A 15 -22.72 3.33 25.88
C VAL A 15 -22.21 4.77 25.79
N SER A 16 -20.90 4.95 26.00
CA SER A 16 -20.21 6.19 25.68
C SER A 16 -20.11 6.35 24.17
N PHE A 17 -20.77 7.37 23.62
CA PHE A 17 -20.52 7.82 22.25
C PHE A 17 -19.19 8.57 22.22
N SER A 18 -18.17 7.98 21.62
CA SER A 18 -16.99 8.73 21.19
C SER A 18 -17.37 9.53 19.94
N LEU A 19 -17.23 10.86 20.01
CA LEU A 19 -17.22 11.70 18.81
C LEU A 19 -16.05 11.25 17.93
N ILE A 20 -16.35 10.62 16.80
CA ILE A 20 -15.36 10.41 15.73
C ILE A 20 -15.12 11.80 15.13
N ALA A 21 -13.94 12.35 15.37
CA ALA A 21 -13.45 13.48 14.60
C ALA A 21 -13.38 13.04 13.14
N ALA A 22 -14.06 13.77 12.26
CA ALA A 22 -14.02 13.51 10.83
C ALA A 22 -12.56 13.51 10.35
N HIS A 23 -12.08 12.37 9.86
CA HIS A 23 -10.83 12.32 9.12
C HIS A 23 -10.97 13.14 7.83
N PRO A 24 -9.94 13.89 7.42
CA PRO A 24 -9.99 14.67 6.19
C PRO A 24 -10.14 13.74 4.98
N ASP A 25 -11.07 14.12 4.09
CA ASP A 25 -11.29 13.61 2.73
C ASP A 25 -11.01 12.12 2.50
N THR A 26 -11.89 11.26 3.04
CA THR A 26 -11.98 9.85 2.63
C THR A 26 -12.44 9.80 1.17
N VAL A 27 -11.51 9.50 0.25
CA VAL A 27 -11.88 9.13 -1.12
C VAL A 27 -12.38 7.69 -1.07
N TYR A 28 -13.70 7.52 -0.99
CA TYR A 28 -14.35 6.22 -1.17
C TYR A 28 -14.17 5.80 -2.63
N GLY A 29 -13.18 4.95 -2.89
CA GLY A 29 -13.02 4.30 -4.17
C GLY A 29 -14.03 3.17 -4.31
N ASP A 30 -15.10 3.37 -5.08
CA ASP A 30 -15.87 2.29 -5.72
C ASP A 30 -15.02 1.57 -6.79
N GLU A 31 -13.75 1.27 -6.50
CA GLU A 31 -12.90 0.50 -7.40
C GLU A 31 -13.20 -0.98 -7.16
N LEU A 32 -14.00 -1.56 -8.06
CA LEU A 32 -13.96 -3.00 -8.32
C LEU A 32 -12.51 -3.36 -8.67
N LEU A 33 -11.73 -3.80 -7.66
CA LEU A 33 -10.31 -4.20 -7.71
C LEU A 33 -10.06 -5.48 -8.53
N SER A 34 -10.79 -5.70 -9.62
CA SER A 34 -10.52 -6.84 -10.49
C SER A 34 -10.71 -6.46 -11.96
N GLN A 35 -9.65 -5.96 -12.57
CA GLN A 35 -9.36 -6.44 -13.92
C GLN A 35 -8.54 -7.70 -13.76
N GLY A 36 -9.15 -8.85 -14.03
CA GLY A 36 -8.40 -10.10 -14.14
C GLY A 36 -7.36 -9.95 -15.24
N VAL A 37 -6.09 -9.76 -14.85
CA VAL A 37 -4.99 -9.60 -15.79
C VAL A 37 -4.61 -10.98 -16.31
N SER A 38 -4.91 -11.25 -17.58
CA SER A 38 -4.35 -12.40 -18.29
C SER A 38 -2.85 -12.17 -18.52
N ALA A 39 -2.03 -13.22 -18.34
CA ALA A 39 -0.60 -13.16 -18.64
C ALA A 39 -0.35 -12.60 -20.05
N GLY A 40 0.48 -11.55 -20.15
CA GLY A 40 0.77 -10.84 -21.41
C GLY A 40 -0.01 -9.55 -21.68
N TYR A 41 -0.87 -9.09 -20.77
CA TYR A 41 -1.52 -7.77 -20.89
C TYR A 41 -0.74 -6.68 -20.15
N ASN A 42 -0.49 -5.57 -20.84
CA ASN A 42 0.19 -4.39 -20.30
C ASN A 42 -0.82 -3.46 -19.64
N VAL A 43 -0.70 -3.23 -18.32
CA VAL A 43 -1.46 -2.16 -17.66
C VAL A 43 -0.53 -0.98 -17.43
N GLY A 44 -0.62 0.03 -18.29
CA GLY A 44 0.14 1.26 -18.19
C GLY A 44 -0.56 2.29 -17.31
N TYR A 45 0.21 2.94 -16.44
CA TYR A 45 -0.26 3.97 -15.51
C TYR A 45 0.53 5.27 -15.75
N ASP A 46 -0.11 6.25 -16.38
CA ASP A 46 0.43 7.61 -16.55
C ASP A 46 -0.08 8.52 -15.41
N PRO A 47 0.79 9.13 -14.59
CA PRO A 47 0.38 10.09 -13.55
C PRO A 47 -0.45 11.27 -14.05
N LYS A 48 -0.37 11.63 -15.33
CA LYS A 48 -1.01 12.81 -15.92
C LYS A 48 -2.34 12.52 -16.61
N VAL A 49 -2.67 11.24 -16.87
CA VAL A 49 -3.78 10.86 -17.79
C VAL A 49 -4.89 10.05 -17.10
N GLY A 50 -4.82 9.81 -15.79
CA GLY A 50 -5.91 9.17 -15.05
C GLY A 50 -5.51 8.84 -13.61
N PRO A 51 -6.43 8.29 -12.79
CA PRO A 51 -6.17 7.94 -11.40
C PRO A 51 -5.22 6.74 -11.32
N ALA A 52 -3.94 6.95 -11.57
CA ALA A 52 -2.90 6.02 -11.16
C ALA A 52 -2.85 6.08 -9.61
N PRO A 53 -3.21 5.03 -8.85
CA PRO A 53 -3.90 5.22 -7.56
C PRO A 53 -3.09 5.77 -6.38
N PHE A 54 -1.82 6.13 -6.54
CA PHE A 54 -0.91 6.16 -5.37
C PHE A 54 -0.05 7.41 -5.30
N LYS A 55 -0.55 8.59 -5.69
CA LYS A 55 0.35 9.74 -5.84
C LYS A 55 -0.03 10.99 -5.09
N GLN A 56 -1.25 11.14 -4.61
CA GLN A 56 -1.57 12.33 -3.83
C GLN A 56 -1.00 12.15 -2.42
N PRO A 57 0.01 12.94 -2.02
CA PRO A 57 0.45 12.96 -0.64
C PRO A 57 -0.73 13.35 0.24
N ASN A 58 -0.75 12.86 1.46
CA ASN A 58 -1.76 13.23 2.45
C ASN A 58 -3.18 12.71 2.19
N VAL A 59 -3.38 11.78 1.25
CA VAL A 59 -4.67 11.12 0.98
C VAL A 59 -4.69 9.71 1.57
N TYR A 60 -5.83 9.34 2.16
CA TYR A 60 -6.13 7.99 2.65
C TYR A 60 -6.81 7.16 1.58
N TYR A 61 -6.37 5.91 1.44
CA TYR A 61 -6.96 4.95 0.54
C TYR A 61 -7.33 3.69 1.32
N ASP A 62 -8.60 3.30 1.25
CA ASP A 62 -9.08 2.04 1.80
C ASP A 62 -8.36 0.87 1.11
N TYR A 63 -7.81 -0.05 1.89
CA TYR A 63 -7.03 -1.18 1.40
C TYR A 63 -6.99 -2.31 2.43
N PRO A 64 -8.09 -3.06 2.57
CA PRO A 64 -8.17 -4.15 3.52
C PRO A 64 -7.29 -5.34 3.09
N THR A 65 -6.19 -5.57 3.80
CA THR A 65 -5.26 -6.67 3.52
C THR A 65 -4.52 -7.12 4.79
N VAL A 66 -3.56 -8.03 4.66
CA VAL A 66 -2.65 -8.42 5.75
C VAL A 66 -1.21 -8.11 5.34
N ALA A 67 -0.56 -7.19 6.06
CA ALA A 67 0.85 -6.93 5.89
C ALA A 67 1.68 -7.97 6.66
N THR A 68 2.78 -8.42 6.07
CA THR A 68 3.81 -9.22 6.72
C THR A 68 5.08 -8.39 6.86
N VAL A 69 5.58 -8.24 8.08
CA VAL A 69 6.83 -7.51 8.35
C VAL A 69 8.01 -8.25 7.72
N ASN A 70 8.77 -7.57 6.87
CA ASN A 70 9.92 -8.13 6.14
C ASN A 70 11.17 -7.24 6.17
N GLY A 71 11.15 -6.11 6.90
CA GLY A 71 12.33 -5.31 7.17
C GLY A 71 13.39 -6.09 7.96
N GLU A 72 14.67 -5.82 7.71
CA GLU A 72 15.81 -6.55 8.31
C GLU A 72 15.74 -6.61 9.85
N TRP A 73 15.30 -5.51 10.48
CA TRP A 73 15.24 -5.35 11.93
C TRP A 73 13.81 -5.33 12.48
N GLY A 74 12.82 -5.66 11.64
CA GLY A 74 11.39 -5.47 11.94
C GLY A 74 10.83 -4.24 11.22
N ALA A 75 9.68 -3.75 11.71
CA ALA A 75 9.03 -2.58 11.15
C ALA A 75 8.56 -1.60 12.22
N ASN A 76 8.77 -0.31 11.98
CA ASN A 76 8.39 0.77 12.87
C ASN A 76 6.88 0.99 12.85
N VAL A 77 6.30 1.21 14.02
CA VAL A 77 4.92 1.64 14.21
C VAL A 77 4.92 3.00 14.88
N PHE A 78 4.04 3.88 14.41
CA PHE A 78 3.85 5.23 14.93
C PHE A 78 2.40 5.42 15.39
N TYR A 79 2.20 6.23 16.43
CA TYR A 79 0.91 6.84 16.74
C TYR A 79 0.74 8.11 15.94
N GLY A 80 -0.42 8.25 15.30
CA GLY A 80 -0.66 9.29 14.32
C GLY A 80 0.13 9.05 13.04
N ASN A 81 -0.19 9.83 12.01
CA ASN A 81 0.42 9.71 10.69
C ASN A 81 0.39 11.05 10.00
N ASP A 82 1.10 12.00 10.59
CA ASP A 82 1.42 13.29 10.04
C ASP A 82 2.89 13.61 10.36
N ASP A 83 3.29 14.87 10.20
CA ASP A 83 4.65 15.32 10.50
C ASP A 83 4.99 15.30 12.01
N ASN A 84 3.99 15.12 12.88
CA ASN A 84 4.12 15.06 14.33
C ASN A 84 3.93 13.65 14.90
N LYS A 85 3.84 12.63 14.04
CA LYS A 85 3.68 11.24 14.47
C LYS A 85 4.76 10.81 15.46
N ILE A 86 4.37 9.97 16.42
CA ILE A 86 5.23 9.56 17.53
C ILE A 86 5.58 8.10 17.35
N PHE A 87 6.87 7.76 17.37
CA PHE A 87 7.31 6.36 17.38
C PHE A 87 6.74 5.63 18.59
N ASP A 88 6.13 4.46 18.36
CA ASP A 88 5.58 3.58 19.40
C ASP A 88 6.51 2.38 19.66
N LYS A 89 6.70 1.54 18.64
CA LYS A 89 7.42 0.26 18.78
C LYS A 89 7.93 -0.26 17.44
N ILE A 90 8.73 -1.32 17.53
CA ILE A 90 9.15 -2.14 16.39
C ILE A 90 8.39 -3.47 16.43
N LEU A 91 7.79 -3.84 15.32
CA LEU A 91 7.14 -5.12 15.11
C LEU A 91 8.16 -6.18 14.67
N PRO A 92 8.10 -7.42 15.19
CA PRO A 92 9.03 -8.47 14.80
C PRO A 92 8.92 -8.86 13.33
N VAL A 93 10.06 -9.27 12.75
CA VAL A 93 10.11 -9.86 11.40
C VAL A 93 9.20 -11.09 11.31
N GLY A 94 8.45 -11.18 10.22
CA GLY A 94 7.48 -12.26 9.97
C GLY A 94 6.15 -12.11 10.71
N SER A 95 5.99 -11.11 11.58
CA SER A 95 4.68 -10.83 12.19
C SER A 95 3.69 -10.31 11.13
N GLN A 96 2.42 -10.65 11.32
CA GLN A 96 1.33 -10.33 10.39
C GLN A 96 0.32 -9.40 11.05
N TRP A 97 -0.12 -8.38 10.30
CA TRP A 97 -0.96 -7.30 10.80
C TRP A 97 -2.07 -6.99 9.81
N GLN A 98 -3.29 -6.89 10.32
CA GLN A 98 -4.42 -6.38 9.53
C GLN A 98 -4.12 -4.95 9.11
N VAL A 99 -4.27 -4.67 7.83
CA VAL A 99 -4.21 -3.33 7.25
C VAL A 99 -5.62 -2.93 6.85
N TYR A 100 -5.99 -1.69 7.13
CA TYR A 100 -7.28 -1.10 6.76
C TYR A 100 -7.16 -0.18 5.56
N GLY A 101 -6.01 0.46 5.41
CA GLY A 101 -5.72 1.40 4.36
C GLY A 101 -4.26 1.80 4.35
N TYR A 102 -3.91 2.72 3.47
CA TYR A 102 -2.56 3.28 3.43
C TYR A 102 -2.59 4.75 3.07
N THR A 103 -1.48 5.41 3.32
CA THR A 103 -1.25 6.79 2.90
C THR A 103 0.20 7.01 2.50
N LEU A 104 0.41 8.01 1.66
CA LEU A 104 1.73 8.59 1.42
C LEU A 104 1.92 9.85 2.28
N ARG A 105 3.08 9.96 2.92
CA ARG A 105 3.59 11.15 3.61
C ARG A 105 4.92 11.60 3.03
N GLN A 106 5.41 12.75 3.49
CA GLN A 106 6.66 13.32 3.01
C GLN A 106 7.86 12.37 3.17
N ASP A 107 7.84 11.53 4.19
CA ASP A 107 8.92 10.62 4.56
C ASP A 107 8.68 9.16 4.17
N GLY A 108 7.56 8.84 3.54
CA GLY A 108 7.32 7.48 3.04
C GLY A 108 5.85 7.05 3.08
N TRP A 109 5.66 5.77 2.82
CA TRP A 109 4.35 5.12 2.85
C TRP A 109 4.07 4.51 4.21
N TYR A 110 2.80 4.54 4.61
CA TYR A 110 2.33 4.01 5.89
C TYR A 110 1.06 3.19 5.69
N TYR A 111 1.01 2.02 6.33
CA TYR A 111 -0.20 1.19 6.44
C TYR A 111 -0.92 1.48 7.74
N ASP A 112 -2.23 1.72 7.68
CA ASP A 112 -3.09 1.82 8.85
C ASP A 112 -3.35 0.43 9.43
N VAL A 113 -2.88 0.20 10.66
CA VAL A 113 -3.09 -1.06 11.40
C VAL A 113 -4.14 -0.95 12.51
N GLY A 114 -4.91 0.14 12.50
CA GLY A 114 -6.03 0.41 13.40
C GLY A 114 -5.61 1.11 14.70
N GLY A 115 -6.57 1.80 15.32
CA GLY A 115 -6.33 2.48 16.59
C GLY A 115 -5.36 3.66 16.49
N ASP A 116 -5.34 4.34 15.34
CA ASP A 116 -4.41 5.42 15.00
C ASP A 116 -2.92 4.98 15.02
N MET A 117 -2.68 3.71 14.76
CA MET A 117 -1.34 3.14 14.61
C MET A 117 -1.00 2.92 13.14
N TRP A 118 0.23 3.30 12.78
CA TRP A 118 0.68 3.35 11.41
C TRP A 118 2.01 2.64 11.25
N LEU A 119 1.99 1.58 10.45
CA LEU A 119 3.14 0.75 10.12
C LEU A 119 3.91 1.35 8.96
N GLN A 120 5.21 1.57 9.13
CA GLN A 120 6.09 2.02 8.05
C GLN A 120 6.17 0.96 6.94
N ALA A 121 5.66 1.32 5.77
CA ALA A 121 5.28 0.35 4.75
C ALA A 121 6.49 -0.26 4.02
N ASP A 122 7.60 0.47 3.86
CA ASP A 122 8.83 -0.04 3.21
C ASP A 122 9.56 -1.13 4.02
N GLN A 123 9.04 -1.44 5.21
CA GLN A 123 9.50 -2.50 6.11
C GLN A 123 8.48 -3.66 6.20
N ALA A 124 7.45 -3.63 5.35
CA ALA A 124 6.44 -4.68 5.24
C ALA A 124 6.13 -5.00 3.77
N LYS A 125 5.56 -6.17 3.54
CA LYS A 125 5.01 -6.58 2.25
C LYS A 125 3.55 -7.00 2.39
N VAL A 126 2.77 -6.81 1.33
CA VAL A 126 1.37 -7.24 1.26
C VAL A 126 1.20 -8.27 0.14
N PRO A 127 0.33 -9.29 0.30
CA PRO A 127 0.04 -10.26 -0.75
C PRO A 127 -0.36 -9.59 -2.07
N VAL A 128 -0.05 -10.25 -3.18
CA VAL A 128 -0.28 -9.72 -4.53
C VAL A 128 -1.32 -10.55 -5.25
N SER A 129 -2.52 -10.01 -5.36
CA SER A 129 -3.64 -10.61 -6.09
C SER A 129 -3.73 -10.12 -7.54
N ASP A 130 -3.31 -8.88 -7.79
CA ASP A 130 -3.40 -8.23 -9.09
C ASP A 130 -2.19 -7.32 -9.42
N GLY A 131 -2.27 -6.59 -10.53
CA GLY A 131 -1.23 -5.64 -10.93
C GLY A 131 -1.13 -4.41 -10.01
N TYR A 132 -2.19 -4.06 -9.30
CA TYR A 132 -2.22 -2.94 -8.36
C TYR A 132 -1.43 -3.27 -7.10
N ASP A 133 -1.67 -4.44 -6.50
CA ASP A 133 -0.90 -4.91 -5.35
C ASP A 133 0.59 -5.02 -5.70
N ALA A 134 0.89 -5.49 -6.91
CA ALA A 134 2.26 -5.58 -7.41
C ALA A 134 2.92 -4.21 -7.49
N LEU A 135 2.19 -3.23 -8.05
CA LEU A 135 2.66 -1.85 -8.17
C LEU A 135 2.87 -1.20 -6.79
N LEU A 136 1.93 -1.39 -5.86
CA LEU A 136 2.01 -0.86 -4.50
C LEU A 136 3.26 -1.39 -3.79
N ASN A 137 3.48 -2.71 -3.77
CA ASN A 137 4.67 -3.30 -3.17
C ASN A 137 5.97 -2.74 -3.80
N ALA A 138 6.01 -2.63 -5.13
CA ALA A 138 7.18 -2.07 -5.82
C ALA A 138 7.45 -0.61 -5.43
N ILE A 139 6.42 0.25 -5.40
CA ILE A 139 6.55 1.66 -5.03
C ILE A 139 6.95 1.81 -3.56
N VAL A 140 6.27 1.08 -2.67
CA VAL A 140 6.52 1.09 -1.23
C VAL A 140 7.95 0.67 -0.93
N SER A 141 8.48 -0.34 -1.62
CA SER A 141 9.88 -0.80 -1.45
C SER A 141 10.94 0.28 -1.72
N LEU A 142 10.55 1.39 -2.38
CA LEU A 142 11.43 2.53 -2.62
C LEU A 142 11.43 3.55 -1.47
N GLY A 143 10.65 3.34 -0.41
CA GLY A 143 10.58 4.23 0.75
C GLY A 143 10.13 5.65 0.39
N GLY A 144 9.21 5.78 -0.59
CA GLY A 144 8.77 7.09 -1.10
C GLY A 144 9.75 7.76 -2.08
N LYS A 145 10.90 7.15 -2.37
CA LYS A 145 11.86 7.67 -3.38
C LYS A 145 11.35 7.38 -4.79
N GLY A 146 10.65 8.35 -5.38
CA GLY A 146 10.18 8.25 -6.76
C GLY A 146 8.80 8.80 -7.03
N LEU A 147 8.35 9.72 -6.20
CA LEU A 147 7.05 10.36 -6.35
C LEU A 147 7.22 11.71 -7.06
N SER A 148 8.15 11.80 -8.01
CA SER A 148 8.23 12.97 -8.86
C SER A 148 7.03 12.98 -9.80
N THR A 149 6.63 14.18 -10.25
CA THR A 149 5.54 14.35 -11.22
C THR A 149 5.82 13.70 -12.58
N ASN A 150 7.03 13.18 -12.80
CA ASN A 150 7.48 12.63 -14.07
C ASN A 150 7.84 11.13 -13.98
N ASP A 151 7.16 10.40 -13.11
CA ASP A 151 7.32 8.96 -12.95
C ASP A 151 6.14 8.20 -13.58
N GLY A 152 6.40 7.38 -14.61
CA GLY A 152 5.43 6.46 -15.19
C GLY A 152 5.61 5.04 -14.65
N TYR A 153 4.53 4.26 -14.59
CA TYR A 153 4.60 2.87 -14.13
C TYR A 153 3.84 1.92 -15.06
N ILE A 154 4.29 0.67 -15.13
CA ILE A 154 3.58 -0.43 -15.77
C ILE A 154 3.68 -1.66 -14.90
N SER A 155 2.64 -2.48 -14.90
CA SER A 155 2.68 -3.83 -14.35
C SER A 155 2.26 -4.82 -15.42
N ILE A 156 3.00 -5.91 -15.55
CA ILE A 156 2.72 -7.00 -16.50
C ILE A 156 2.80 -8.32 -15.75
N LEU A 157 1.76 -9.15 -15.86
CA LEU A 157 1.83 -10.52 -15.36
C LEU A 157 2.66 -11.38 -16.31
N VAL A 158 3.72 -11.99 -15.79
CA VAL A 158 4.69 -12.80 -16.54
C VAL A 158 4.73 -14.23 -15.98
N ARG A 159 5.00 -15.18 -16.87
CA ARG A 159 5.30 -16.57 -16.53
C ARG A 159 6.61 -16.94 -17.22
N ASP A 160 7.66 -17.13 -16.45
CA ASP A 160 8.99 -17.52 -16.93
C ASP A 160 9.63 -18.57 -16.00
N GLU A 161 10.94 -18.79 -16.10
CA GLU A 161 11.67 -19.78 -15.27
C GLU A 161 11.58 -19.51 -13.76
N TYR A 162 11.21 -18.31 -13.33
CA TYR A 162 11.00 -17.93 -11.93
C TYR A 162 9.56 -18.12 -11.47
N GLY A 163 8.69 -18.66 -12.33
CA GLY A 163 7.28 -18.89 -12.04
C GLY A 163 6.39 -17.72 -12.46
N VAL A 164 5.18 -17.66 -11.89
CA VAL A 164 4.20 -16.61 -12.18
C VAL A 164 4.43 -15.44 -11.23
N HIS A 165 4.70 -14.26 -11.79
CA HIS A 165 4.97 -13.04 -11.03
C HIS A 165 4.65 -11.80 -11.87
N TYR A 166 4.62 -10.62 -11.24
CA TYR A 166 4.48 -9.35 -11.95
C TYR A 166 5.84 -8.73 -12.22
N LYS A 167 6.05 -8.24 -13.45
CA LYS A 167 7.13 -7.31 -13.76
C LYS A 167 6.59 -5.89 -13.67
N VAL A 168 7.16 -5.11 -12.76
CA VAL A 168 6.84 -3.68 -12.61
C VAL A 168 7.96 -2.87 -13.25
N GLY A 169 7.60 -2.06 -14.23
CA GLY A 169 8.50 -1.07 -14.83
C GLY A 169 8.20 0.30 -14.27
N ARG A 170 9.26 1.06 -13.94
CA ARG A 170 9.20 2.47 -13.58
C ARG A 170 10.01 3.27 -14.58
N TRP A 171 9.41 4.28 -15.19
CA TRP A 171 10.10 5.21 -16.08
C TRP A 171 10.17 6.58 -15.44
N ILE A 172 11.37 7.11 -15.34
CA ILE A 172 11.62 8.49 -14.94
C ILE A 172 11.87 9.26 -16.23
N TYR A 173 11.07 10.29 -16.48
CA TYR A 173 11.25 11.18 -17.62
C TYR A 173 11.44 12.63 -17.16
N ASP A 174 11.98 13.44 -18.05
CA ASP A 174 11.99 14.89 -17.94
C ASP A 174 11.39 15.49 -19.22
N TYR A 175 11.29 16.80 -19.32
CA TYR A 175 10.87 17.46 -20.56
C TYR A 175 11.98 18.38 -21.06
N LEU A 176 12.40 18.19 -22.30
CA LEU A 176 13.22 19.14 -23.04
C LEU A 176 12.39 19.67 -24.20
N ASP A 177 12.19 20.98 -24.24
CA ASP A 177 11.39 21.67 -25.26
C ASP A 177 9.99 21.06 -25.47
N GLY A 178 9.34 20.65 -24.37
CA GLY A 178 8.01 20.04 -24.38
C GLY A 178 7.95 18.57 -24.79
N SER A 179 9.09 17.96 -25.13
CA SER A 179 9.19 16.54 -25.47
C SER A 179 9.68 15.72 -24.27
N PRO A 180 9.08 14.55 -23.97
CA PRO A 180 9.55 13.70 -22.88
C PRO A 180 10.93 13.13 -23.22
N MET A 181 11.89 13.32 -22.32
CA MET A 181 13.21 12.72 -22.34
C MET A 181 13.30 11.63 -21.28
N TYR A 182 13.52 10.38 -21.71
CA TYR A 182 13.69 9.26 -20.80
C TYR A 182 15.04 9.32 -20.07
N GLN A 183 14.98 9.42 -18.75
CA GLN A 183 16.14 9.47 -17.87
C GLN A 183 16.54 8.05 -17.45
N GLU A 184 15.59 7.27 -16.95
CA GLU A 184 15.89 5.98 -16.35
C GLU A 184 14.68 5.04 -16.41
N THR A 185 14.96 3.75 -16.62
CA THR A 185 13.96 2.69 -16.53
C THR A 185 14.42 1.70 -15.48
N LEU A 186 13.65 1.54 -14.41
CA LEU A 186 13.89 0.55 -13.36
C LEU A 186 12.89 -0.59 -13.50
N GLN A 187 13.35 -1.81 -13.25
CA GLN A 187 12.51 -3.00 -13.31
C GLN A 187 12.52 -3.76 -12.00
N TYR A 188 11.36 -4.29 -11.63
CA TYR A 188 11.15 -5.06 -10.42
C TYR A 188 10.37 -6.33 -10.74
N ASN A 189 10.78 -7.45 -10.14
CA ASN A 189 9.95 -8.64 -10.07
C ASN A 189 9.19 -8.60 -8.74
N VAL A 190 7.87 -8.78 -8.80
CA VAL A 190 6.99 -8.78 -7.63
C VAL A 190 6.21 -10.09 -7.59
N TYR A 191 6.40 -10.85 -6.51
CA TYR A 191 5.82 -12.19 -6.34
C TYR A 191 4.51 -12.15 -5.54
N TYR A 192 3.77 -13.25 -5.60
CA TYR A 192 2.45 -13.40 -4.96
C TYR A 192 2.45 -13.11 -3.45
N ASP A 193 3.57 -13.33 -2.77
CA ASP A 193 3.74 -13.06 -1.34
C ASP A 193 4.10 -11.59 -1.04
N GLY A 194 4.14 -10.73 -2.05
CA GLY A 194 4.55 -9.32 -1.95
C GLY A 194 6.05 -9.10 -2.03
N GLN A 195 6.87 -10.15 -2.20
CA GLN A 195 8.32 -9.98 -2.26
C GLN A 195 8.72 -9.22 -3.53
N VAL A 196 9.48 -8.13 -3.36
CA VAL A 196 10.00 -7.31 -4.46
C VAL A 196 11.50 -7.57 -4.63
N TYR A 197 11.92 -7.76 -5.88
CA TYR A 197 13.32 -7.84 -6.27
C TYR A 197 13.62 -6.80 -7.34
N ALA A 198 14.58 -5.91 -7.07
CA ALA A 198 15.08 -4.97 -8.06
C ALA A 198 15.94 -5.71 -9.10
N MET A 199 15.55 -5.59 -10.36
CA MET A 199 16.28 -6.17 -11.50
C MET A 199 17.33 -5.20 -12.07
N GLY A 200 17.39 -3.98 -11.52
CA GLY A 200 18.29 -2.92 -11.96
C GLY A 200 17.71 -2.07 -13.09
N LYS A 201 18.60 -1.40 -13.82
CA LYS A 201 18.23 -0.55 -14.94
C LYS A 201 17.95 -1.41 -16.17
N ALA A 202 16.81 -1.19 -16.83
CA ALA A 202 16.58 -1.80 -18.13
C ALA A 202 17.52 -1.16 -19.17
N PRO A 203 18.15 -1.95 -20.06
CA PRO A 203 18.94 -1.40 -21.15
C PRO A 203 18.05 -0.51 -22.02
N ARG A 204 18.57 0.67 -22.40
CA ARG A 204 17.94 1.52 -23.39
C ARG A 204 18.04 0.81 -24.75
N TYR A 205 16.90 0.49 -25.35
CA TYR A 205 16.83 0.06 -26.76
C TYR A 205 16.74 1.29 -27.66
#